data_AF-A0A6J3IMT3-F1
#
_entry.id   AF-A0A6J3IMT3-F1
#
_cell.length_a   1.000
_cell.length_b   1.000
_cell.length_c   1.000
_cell.angle_alpha   90.00
_cell.angle_beta   90.00
_cell.angle_gamma   90.00
#
_symmetry.space_group_name_H-M   'P 1'
#
loop_
_entity.id
_entity.type
_entity.pdbx_description
1 polymer ?
#
loop_
_entity_poly.entity_id
_entity_poly.type
_entity_poly.pdbx_seq_one_letter_code
_entity_poly.pdbx_strand_id
1 'polypeptide(L)'
;MPSKRKDKKKGKSTGKDTKKLIKTDESVVDRAKANASLWEARLEVTELSRIEYRDTSRILAKNNEDLKKQQCKMEKDTMSVLSYLKKQDQEKDNMIEKLKQQLKETKEKAQEEKEKLEQKYTRQINELEGQFHQKAKEIGMIHTELKTVRQFQKRKIQVERELDDLKENLRNTERIHQETLRRLESRFFEEKEINDLLVKEKIMQLIQQRSQIQTLQKKVLSLETALSHMTKEFESEVLKLQQQTMIENRASQVEIDKLQHLLQMKDREMNHVKKLAKNILDERTEVERFFLDALHQVKQQILVSRKHYKQIAQAAFNLKMRAACAGRTEYPKIRTFDGREHSTNSVNQDLLGAEKWTHIEGNVDIGDLTWEQKEKVLRLLFAKMNGCASRKYNQSSRPPVPDYVVSDSGETKEFGDESKLQGQTFITQQVPISDSSDKVVLPTIPKGSQESDTVTF
;
A
#
# COMPACT_ATOMS: atom_id res chain seq x y z
N MET A 1 -20.61 126.74 -107.90
CA MET A 1 -21.59 127.34 -108.84
C MET A 1 -21.35 128.85 -108.89
N PRO A 2 -21.61 129.52 -110.03
CA PRO A 2 -20.61 130.22 -110.86
C PRO A 2 -20.75 131.77 -110.75
N SER A 3 -20.09 132.70 -111.46
CA SER A 3 -19.33 132.73 -112.73
C SER A 3 -18.81 134.16 -113.00
N LYS A 4 -17.67 134.27 -113.71
CA LYS A 4 -17.37 135.13 -114.90
C LYS A 4 -17.52 136.68 -114.76
N ARG A 5 -16.76 137.55 -115.45
CA ARG A 5 -15.69 137.57 -116.48
C ARG A 5 -15.26 139.06 -116.64
N LYS A 6 -13.97 139.40 -116.88
CA LYS A 6 -13.35 139.87 -118.16
C LYS A 6 -14.03 141.09 -118.83
N ASP A 7 -13.40 142.07 -119.49
CA ASP A 7 -12.06 142.26 -120.08
C ASP A 7 -11.93 143.73 -120.60
N LYS A 8 -10.70 144.27 -120.62
CA LYS A 8 -10.00 145.02 -121.72
C LYS A 8 -10.59 146.24 -122.52
N LYS A 9 -9.73 147.28 -122.60
CA LYS A 9 -9.09 147.95 -123.79
C LYS A 9 -9.65 149.26 -124.43
N LYS A 10 -8.70 150.24 -124.49
CA LYS A 10 -8.15 151.05 -125.63
C LYS A 10 -9.00 152.01 -126.50
N GLY A 11 -8.36 153.18 -126.75
CA GLY A 11 -8.23 153.87 -128.06
C GLY A 11 -9.07 155.17 -128.17
N LYS A 12 -8.60 156.42 -128.37
CA LYS A 12 -7.52 157.13 -129.12
C LYS A 12 -8.10 157.89 -130.34
N SER A 13 -7.81 159.22 -130.40
CA SER A 13 -7.54 160.09 -131.59
C SER A 13 -8.69 160.39 -132.58
N THR A 14 -8.78 161.48 -133.36
CA THR A 14 -7.92 162.65 -133.75
C THR A 14 -8.67 163.54 -134.76
N GLY A 15 -8.22 164.81 -134.90
CA GLY A 15 -8.06 165.55 -136.18
C GLY A 15 -9.25 166.42 -136.65
N LYS A 16 -9.11 167.47 -137.47
CA LYS A 16 -7.98 167.97 -138.31
C LYS A 16 -8.36 169.29 -139.03
N ASP A 17 -7.33 170.08 -139.45
CA ASP A 17 -7.20 170.89 -140.70
C ASP A 17 -8.18 172.08 -141.03
N THR A 18 -7.87 173.19 -141.74
CA THR A 18 -6.75 173.69 -142.59
C THR A 18 -6.93 175.18 -143.07
N LYS A 19 -5.80 175.82 -143.45
CA LYS A 19 -5.46 176.68 -144.66
C LYS A 19 -5.67 178.24 -144.80
N LYS A 20 -4.53 178.90 -145.17
CA LYS A 20 -4.18 179.89 -146.29
C LYS A 20 -4.89 181.28 -146.38
N LEU A 21 -4.38 182.43 -146.91
CA LEU A 21 -3.14 182.96 -147.57
C LEU A 21 -3.24 184.53 -147.77
N ILE A 22 -2.10 185.26 -147.96
CA ILE A 22 -1.82 186.56 -148.68
C ILE A 22 -1.90 187.99 -148.03
N LYS A 23 -0.71 188.65 -148.09
CA LYS A 23 -0.23 190.07 -148.26
C LYS A 23 -0.76 191.31 -147.52
N THR A 24 0.22 192.01 -146.93
CA THR A 24 0.57 193.47 -146.88
C THR A 24 -0.53 194.51 -147.14
N ASP A 25 -0.70 195.62 -146.41
CA ASP A 25 0.18 196.38 -145.52
C ASP A 25 -0.69 197.37 -144.71
N GLU A 26 -0.61 197.39 -143.37
CA GLU A 26 -0.69 198.60 -142.50
C GLU A 26 -0.82 198.24 -140.99
N SER A 27 0.18 198.72 -140.25
CA SER A 27 0.16 199.19 -138.85
C SER A 27 0.20 198.21 -137.65
N VAL A 28 1.28 198.34 -136.86
CA VAL A 28 1.80 197.47 -135.79
C VAL A 28 0.97 197.43 -134.49
N VAL A 29 -0.07 198.26 -134.35
CA VAL A 29 -0.78 198.47 -133.07
C VAL A 29 -1.74 197.34 -132.69
N ASP A 30 -2.42 196.72 -133.66
CA ASP A 30 -3.43 195.70 -133.37
C ASP A 30 -2.83 194.36 -132.90
N ARG A 31 -1.55 194.12 -133.23
CA ARG A 31 -0.81 192.93 -132.76
C ARG A 31 -0.50 192.98 -131.27
N ALA A 32 -0.36 194.18 -130.68
CA ALA A 32 -0.10 194.33 -129.25
C ALA A 32 -1.37 194.12 -128.41
N LYS A 33 -2.52 194.62 -128.86
CA LYS A 33 -3.82 194.44 -128.17
C LYS A 33 -4.25 192.98 -128.12
N ALA A 34 -4.08 192.23 -129.21
CA ALA A 34 -4.41 190.80 -129.24
C ALA A 34 -3.56 189.97 -128.26
N ASN A 35 -2.31 190.38 -128.00
CA ASN A 35 -1.43 189.67 -127.09
C ASN A 35 -1.78 189.93 -125.61
N ALA A 36 -2.22 191.14 -125.27
CA ALA A 36 -2.66 191.47 -123.91
C ALA A 36 -3.90 190.66 -123.49
N SER A 37 -4.92 190.55 -124.34
CA SER A 37 -6.11 189.73 -124.05
C SER A 37 -5.80 188.24 -123.91
N LEU A 38 -4.78 187.73 -124.62
CA LEU A 38 -4.34 186.35 -124.47
C LEU A 38 -3.76 186.09 -123.07
N TRP A 39 -3.00 187.04 -122.52
CA TRP A 39 -2.43 186.91 -121.17
C TRP A 39 -3.48 187.06 -120.07
N GLU A 40 -4.50 187.93 -120.25
CA GLU A 40 -5.65 188.02 -119.33
C GLU A 40 -6.43 186.70 -119.26
N ALA A 41 -6.80 186.12 -120.40
CA ALA A 41 -7.51 184.83 -120.41
C ALA A 41 -6.68 183.71 -119.76
N ARG A 42 -5.36 183.75 -119.93
CA ARG A 42 -4.45 182.77 -119.32
C ARG A 42 -4.36 182.94 -117.80
N LEU A 43 -4.34 184.19 -117.31
CA LEU A 43 -4.40 184.50 -115.89
C LEU A 43 -5.70 184.00 -115.27
N GLU A 44 -6.84 184.24 -115.93
CA GLU A 44 -8.16 183.85 -115.45
C GLU A 44 -8.30 182.32 -115.33
N VAL A 45 -7.81 181.56 -116.31
CA VAL A 45 -7.77 180.08 -116.23
C VAL A 45 -6.86 179.59 -115.09
N THR A 46 -5.70 180.22 -114.87
CA THR A 46 -4.86 179.88 -113.71
C THR A 46 -5.51 180.24 -112.38
N GLU A 47 -6.28 181.33 -112.33
CA GLU A 47 -6.99 181.76 -111.13
C GLU A 47 -8.14 180.79 -110.80
N LEU A 48 -8.91 180.36 -111.81
CA LEU A 48 -9.95 179.33 -111.67
C LEU A 48 -9.38 177.99 -111.20
N SER A 49 -8.32 177.51 -111.83
CA SER A 49 -7.68 176.25 -111.42
C SER A 49 -7.11 176.31 -109.98
N ARG A 50 -6.64 177.49 -109.53
CA ARG A 50 -6.23 177.72 -108.14
C ARG A 50 -7.41 177.68 -107.17
N ILE A 51 -8.54 178.27 -107.54
CA ILE A 51 -9.79 178.23 -106.76
C ILE A 51 -10.27 176.79 -106.64
N GLU A 52 -10.33 176.05 -107.75
CA GLU A 52 -10.70 174.64 -107.79
C GLU A 52 -9.73 173.79 -106.93
N TYR A 53 -8.43 174.07 -106.95
CA TYR A 53 -7.46 173.39 -106.09
C TYR A 53 -7.69 173.68 -104.60
N ARG A 54 -8.07 174.91 -104.24
CA ARG A 54 -8.40 175.28 -102.87
C ARG A 54 -9.69 174.64 -102.41
N ASP A 55 -10.71 174.60 -103.26
CA ASP A 55 -11.99 173.96 -102.97
C ASP A 55 -11.81 172.44 -102.80
N THR A 56 -11.11 171.78 -103.71
CA THR A 56 -10.78 170.35 -103.60
C THR A 56 -9.96 170.03 -102.36
N SER A 57 -8.96 170.85 -102.01
CA SER A 57 -8.19 170.69 -100.77
C SER A 57 -9.05 170.86 -99.51
N ARG A 58 -9.98 171.82 -99.51
CA ARG A 58 -10.96 172.00 -98.41
C ARG A 58 -11.89 170.80 -98.28
N ILE A 59 -12.41 170.28 -99.39
CA ILE A 59 -13.25 169.07 -99.40
C ILE A 59 -12.46 167.87 -98.87
N LEU A 60 -11.21 167.69 -99.33
CA LEU A 60 -10.36 166.60 -98.88
C LEU A 60 -10.03 166.71 -97.38
N ALA A 61 -9.75 167.92 -96.88
CA ALA A 61 -9.52 168.16 -95.46
C ALA A 61 -10.75 167.81 -94.62
N LYS A 62 -11.95 168.23 -95.06
CA LYS A 62 -13.21 167.87 -94.41
C LYS A 62 -13.45 166.36 -94.41
N ASN A 63 -13.26 165.69 -95.54
CA ASN A 63 -13.39 164.23 -95.64
C ASN A 63 -12.38 163.51 -94.73
N ASN A 64 -11.14 163.99 -94.63
CA ASN A 64 -10.14 163.44 -93.69
C ASN A 64 -10.53 163.64 -92.23
N GLU A 65 -11.13 164.78 -91.89
CA GLU A 65 -11.64 165.05 -90.54
C GLU A 65 -12.82 164.13 -90.20
N ASP A 66 -13.74 163.93 -91.14
CA ASP A 66 -14.89 163.03 -90.98
C ASP A 66 -14.45 161.56 -90.88
N LEU A 67 -13.46 161.13 -91.68
CA LEU A 67 -12.84 159.80 -91.56
C LEU A 67 -12.19 159.59 -90.20
N LYS A 68 -11.46 160.58 -89.66
CA LYS A 68 -10.88 160.50 -88.31
C LYS A 68 -11.96 160.42 -87.23
N LYS A 69 -13.05 161.18 -87.36
CA LYS A 69 -14.20 161.09 -86.44
C LYS A 69 -14.83 159.69 -86.51
N GLN A 70 -14.98 159.14 -87.70
CA GLN A 70 -15.49 157.78 -87.90
C GLN A 70 -14.55 156.73 -87.30
N GLN A 71 -13.23 156.85 -87.50
CA GLN A 71 -12.24 155.97 -86.89
C GLN A 71 -12.32 156.01 -85.37
N CYS A 72 -12.31 157.21 -84.77
CA CYS A 72 -12.41 157.35 -83.31
C CYS A 72 -13.72 156.77 -82.77
N LYS A 73 -14.83 156.92 -83.50
CA LYS A 73 -16.12 156.32 -83.13
C LYS A 73 -16.08 154.79 -83.22
N MET A 74 -15.55 154.24 -84.31
CA MET A 74 -15.39 152.78 -84.47
C MET A 74 -14.46 152.19 -83.42
N GLU A 75 -13.38 152.86 -83.04
CA GLU A 75 -12.48 152.42 -81.96
C GLU A 75 -13.20 152.37 -80.61
N LYS A 76 -14.04 153.37 -80.30
CA LYS A 76 -14.87 153.37 -79.10
C LYS A 76 -15.91 152.26 -79.11
N ASP A 77 -16.62 152.08 -80.23
CA ASP A 77 -17.63 151.03 -80.38
C ASP A 77 -16.98 149.64 -80.28
N THR A 78 -15.83 149.45 -80.91
CA THR A 78 -15.03 148.22 -80.83
C THR A 78 -14.56 147.96 -79.40
N MET A 79 -14.05 148.98 -78.70
CA MET A 79 -13.64 148.86 -77.29
C MET A 79 -14.82 148.52 -76.38
N SER A 80 -16.01 149.08 -76.65
CA SER A 80 -17.23 148.76 -75.90
C SER A 80 -17.65 147.31 -76.11
N VAL A 81 -17.61 146.80 -77.34
CA VAL A 81 -17.91 145.38 -77.64
C VAL A 81 -16.86 144.46 -77.00
N LEU A 82 -15.57 144.81 -77.11
CA LEU A 82 -14.47 144.00 -76.60
C LEU A 82 -14.46 143.95 -75.06
N SER A 83 -14.77 145.07 -74.40
CA SER A 83 -14.90 145.11 -72.94
C SER A 83 -16.12 144.33 -72.44
N TYR A 84 -17.26 144.40 -73.14
CA TYR A 84 -18.44 143.59 -72.83
C TYR A 84 -18.15 142.09 -72.98
N LEU A 85 -17.56 141.66 -74.10
CA LEU A 85 -17.21 140.27 -74.35
C LEU A 85 -16.19 139.75 -73.33
N LYS A 86 -15.14 140.54 -73.02
CA LYS A 86 -14.15 140.17 -71.99
C LYS A 86 -14.80 140.01 -70.61
N LYS A 87 -15.75 140.89 -70.25
CA LYS A 87 -16.48 140.77 -68.99
C LYS A 87 -17.36 139.52 -68.98
N GLN A 88 -18.06 139.24 -70.08
CA GLN A 88 -18.89 138.04 -70.21
C GLN A 88 -18.06 136.75 -70.15
N ASP A 89 -16.89 136.71 -70.78
CA ASP A 89 -16.01 135.55 -70.72
C ASP A 89 -15.43 135.36 -69.32
N GLN A 90 -15.02 136.43 -68.64
CA GLN A 90 -14.61 136.35 -67.23
C GLN A 90 -15.74 135.84 -66.33
N GLU A 91 -16.99 136.28 -66.56
CA GLU A 91 -18.15 135.79 -65.82
C GLU A 91 -18.40 134.29 -66.07
N LYS A 92 -18.25 133.81 -67.32
CA LYS A 92 -18.34 132.39 -67.66
C LYS A 92 -17.19 131.58 -67.05
N ASP A 93 -15.96 132.08 -67.09
CA ASP A 93 -14.79 131.42 -66.49
C ASP A 93 -14.97 131.30 -64.97
N ASN A 94 -15.42 132.37 -64.31
CA ASN A 94 -15.77 132.35 -62.89
C ASN A 94 -16.89 131.34 -62.60
N MET A 95 -17.87 131.19 -63.51
CA MET A 95 -18.94 130.21 -63.39
C MET A 95 -18.43 128.77 -63.59
N ILE A 96 -17.56 128.54 -64.57
CA ILE A 96 -16.89 127.25 -64.81
C ILE A 96 -16.06 126.86 -63.59
N GLU A 97 -15.35 127.79 -62.97
CA GLU A 97 -14.54 127.54 -61.79
C GLU A 97 -15.40 127.17 -60.57
N LYS A 98 -16.51 127.90 -60.34
CA LYS A 98 -17.50 127.52 -59.31
C LYS A 98 -18.10 126.15 -59.56
N LEU A 99 -18.48 125.83 -60.80
CA LEU A 99 -19.04 124.52 -61.15
C LEU A 99 -18.01 123.39 -61.00
N LYS A 100 -16.74 123.62 -61.36
CA LYS A 100 -15.65 122.67 -61.14
C LYS A 100 -15.42 122.42 -59.64
N GLN A 101 -15.46 123.47 -58.84
CA GLN A 101 -15.31 123.37 -57.38
C GLN A 101 -16.48 122.59 -56.77
N GLN A 102 -17.73 122.88 -57.15
CA GLN A 102 -18.91 122.13 -56.71
C GLN A 102 -18.83 120.64 -57.13
N LEU A 103 -18.41 120.35 -58.36
CA LEU A 103 -18.21 118.98 -58.83
C LEU A 103 -17.15 118.24 -58.01
N LYS A 104 -16.06 118.93 -57.64
CA LYS A 104 -14.99 118.37 -56.82
C LYS A 104 -15.48 118.07 -55.40
N GLU A 105 -16.12 119.05 -54.75
CA GLU A 105 -16.66 118.89 -53.38
C GLU A 105 -17.73 117.80 -53.30
N THR A 106 -18.62 117.68 -54.30
CA THR A 106 -19.63 116.61 -54.33
C THR A 106 -19.01 115.23 -54.54
N LYS A 107 -17.97 115.12 -55.38
CA LYS A 107 -17.21 113.87 -55.55
C LYS A 107 -16.44 113.48 -54.30
N GLU A 108 -15.77 114.44 -53.64
CA GLU A 108 -15.04 114.19 -52.39
C GLU A 108 -15.99 113.75 -51.28
N LYS A 109 -17.13 114.43 -51.10
CA LYS A 109 -18.16 114.01 -50.12
C LYS A 109 -18.70 112.62 -50.42
N ALA A 110 -19.03 112.31 -51.69
CA ALA A 110 -19.52 110.98 -52.07
C ALA A 110 -18.44 109.89 -51.85
N GLN A 111 -17.18 110.20 -52.12
CA GLN A 111 -16.05 109.30 -51.88
C GLN A 111 -15.82 109.08 -50.38
N GLU A 112 -15.87 110.12 -49.54
CA GLU A 112 -15.78 110.00 -48.09
C GLU A 112 -16.94 109.18 -47.49
N GLU A 113 -18.18 109.41 -47.96
CA GLU A 113 -19.35 108.64 -47.52
C GLU A 113 -19.21 107.17 -47.92
N LYS A 114 -18.76 106.91 -49.16
CA LYS A 114 -18.45 105.56 -49.64
C LYS A 114 -17.38 104.90 -48.78
N GLU A 115 -16.27 105.57 -48.50
CA GLU A 115 -15.18 105.03 -47.68
C GLU A 115 -15.63 104.78 -46.22
N LYS A 116 -16.41 105.68 -45.62
CA LYS A 116 -17.00 105.48 -44.29
C LYS A 116 -17.92 104.26 -44.27
N LEU A 117 -18.72 104.07 -45.33
CA LEU A 117 -19.63 102.94 -45.46
C LEU A 117 -18.87 101.62 -45.66
N GLU A 118 -17.86 101.61 -46.54
CA GLU A 118 -16.96 100.47 -46.73
C GLU A 118 -16.26 100.11 -45.42
N GLN A 119 -15.66 101.09 -44.72
CA GLN A 119 -15.04 100.85 -43.41
C GLN A 119 -16.01 100.31 -42.36
N LYS A 120 -17.28 100.74 -42.39
CA LYS A 120 -18.31 100.22 -41.48
C LYS A 120 -18.61 98.75 -41.78
N TYR A 121 -18.81 98.41 -43.05
CA TYR A 121 -19.12 97.03 -43.44
C TYR A 121 -17.91 96.10 -43.30
N THR A 122 -16.70 96.55 -43.62
CA THR A 122 -15.46 95.79 -43.39
C THR A 122 -15.27 95.52 -41.89
N ARG A 123 -15.54 96.49 -41.02
CA ARG A 123 -15.51 96.27 -39.56
C ARG A 123 -16.55 95.24 -39.11
N GLN A 124 -17.78 95.30 -39.64
CA GLN A 124 -18.83 94.33 -39.32
C GLN A 124 -18.48 92.92 -39.79
N ILE A 125 -17.89 92.78 -40.98
CA ILE A 125 -17.44 91.49 -41.53
C ILE A 125 -16.34 90.91 -40.63
N ASN A 126 -15.31 91.69 -40.30
CA ASN A 126 -14.20 91.22 -39.47
C ASN A 126 -14.68 90.80 -38.06
N GLU A 127 -15.62 91.54 -37.47
CA GLU A 127 -16.22 91.18 -36.17
C GLU A 127 -16.97 89.84 -36.25
N LEU A 128 -17.80 89.65 -37.27
CA LEU A 128 -18.54 88.40 -37.49
C LEU A 128 -17.60 87.23 -37.81
N GLU A 129 -16.55 87.45 -38.60
CA GLU A 129 -15.52 86.45 -38.89
C GLU A 129 -14.77 86.05 -37.62
N GLY A 130 -14.43 87.01 -36.75
CA GLY A 130 -13.83 86.75 -35.45
C GLY A 130 -14.72 85.90 -34.55
N GLN A 131 -16.01 86.24 -34.44
CA GLN A 131 -16.99 85.45 -33.70
C GLN A 131 -17.16 84.05 -34.27
N PHE A 132 -17.16 83.90 -35.59
CA PHE A 132 -17.24 82.59 -36.25
C PHE A 132 -16.00 81.74 -35.95
N HIS A 133 -14.80 82.31 -36.03
CA HIS A 133 -13.56 81.61 -35.69
C HIS A 133 -13.54 81.17 -34.21
N GLN A 134 -14.03 82.02 -33.31
CA GLN A 134 -14.14 81.70 -31.90
C GLN A 134 -15.13 80.54 -31.66
N LYS A 135 -16.33 80.61 -32.26
CA LYS A 135 -17.31 79.52 -32.19
C LYS A 135 -16.78 78.22 -32.80
N ALA A 136 -16.03 78.28 -33.90
CA ALA A 136 -15.43 77.11 -34.51
C ALA A 136 -14.40 76.43 -33.58
N LYS A 137 -13.59 77.23 -32.87
CA LYS A 137 -12.66 76.71 -31.85
C LYS A 137 -13.41 76.04 -30.69
N GLU A 138 -14.46 76.68 -30.18
CA GLU A 138 -15.30 76.13 -29.11
C GLU A 138 -15.95 74.79 -29.51
N ILE A 139 -16.53 74.71 -30.71
CA ILE A 139 -17.08 73.46 -31.26
C ILE A 139 -15.99 72.39 -31.36
N GLY A 140 -14.78 72.77 -31.80
CA GLY A 140 -13.63 71.87 -31.84
C GLY A 140 -13.27 71.30 -30.46
N MET A 141 -13.20 72.15 -29.43
CA MET A 141 -12.94 71.73 -28.05
C MET A 141 -14.03 70.79 -27.53
N ILE A 142 -15.30 71.18 -27.68
CA ILE A 142 -16.47 70.36 -27.28
C ILE A 142 -16.43 69.00 -28.00
N HIS A 143 -16.08 68.96 -29.29
CA HIS A 143 -15.97 67.71 -30.03
C HIS A 143 -14.87 66.80 -29.48
N THR A 144 -13.72 67.36 -29.10
CA THR A 144 -12.64 66.59 -28.47
C THR A 144 -13.03 66.05 -27.09
N GLU A 145 -13.69 66.86 -26.26
CA GLU A 145 -14.22 66.44 -24.96
C GLU A 145 -15.29 65.35 -25.11
N LEU A 146 -16.20 65.48 -26.07
CA LEU A 146 -17.18 64.44 -26.39
C LEU A 146 -16.53 63.11 -26.81
N LYS A 147 -15.36 63.17 -27.45
CA LYS A 147 -14.60 61.97 -27.83
C LYS A 147 -13.98 61.31 -26.60
N THR A 148 -13.42 62.08 -25.66
CA THR A 148 -12.86 61.52 -24.42
C THR A 148 -13.96 60.98 -23.50
N VAL A 149 -15.09 61.67 -23.39
CA VAL A 149 -16.28 61.19 -22.64
C VAL A 149 -16.80 59.87 -23.22
N ARG A 150 -16.91 59.75 -24.55
CA ARG A 150 -17.31 58.47 -25.17
C ARG A 150 -16.33 57.34 -24.90
N GLN A 151 -15.02 57.62 -24.89
CA GLN A 151 -14.02 56.62 -24.52
C GLN A 151 -14.14 56.23 -23.03
N PHE A 152 -14.36 57.21 -22.15
CA PHE A 152 -14.59 56.96 -20.73
C PHE A 152 -15.84 56.10 -20.50
N GLN A 153 -16.95 56.39 -21.20
CA GLN A 153 -18.16 55.57 -21.15
C GLN A 153 -17.92 54.13 -21.60
N LYS A 154 -17.17 53.91 -22.70
CA LYS A 154 -16.81 52.56 -23.15
C LYS A 154 -15.99 51.80 -22.10
N ARG A 155 -14.97 52.45 -21.52
CA ARG A 155 -14.15 51.85 -20.46
C ARG A 155 -14.96 51.58 -19.19
N LYS A 156 -15.86 52.49 -18.81
CA LYS A 156 -16.77 52.31 -17.68
C LYS A 156 -17.63 51.06 -17.85
N ILE A 157 -18.29 50.90 -19.00
CA ILE A 157 -19.11 49.71 -19.29
C ILE A 157 -18.27 48.42 -19.31
N GLN A 158 -17.01 48.49 -19.75
CA GLN A 158 -16.11 47.34 -19.69
C GLN A 158 -15.77 46.96 -18.25
N VAL A 159 -15.36 47.93 -17.43
CA VAL A 159 -15.01 47.70 -16.02
C VAL A 159 -16.22 47.23 -15.21
N GLU A 160 -17.42 47.77 -15.47
CA GLU A 160 -18.65 47.31 -14.83
C GLU A 160 -18.96 45.84 -15.17
N ARG A 161 -18.78 45.43 -16.43
CA ARG A 161 -18.92 44.02 -16.83
C ARG A 161 -17.88 43.12 -16.17
N GLU A 162 -16.60 43.50 -16.19
CA GLU A 162 -15.52 42.75 -15.55
C GLU A 162 -15.76 42.60 -14.03
N LEU A 163 -16.28 43.65 -13.39
CA LEU A 163 -16.63 43.61 -11.97
C LEU A 163 -17.79 42.65 -11.69
N ASP A 164 -18.82 42.62 -12.53
CA ASP A 164 -19.94 41.72 -12.37
C ASP A 164 -19.54 40.25 -12.65
N ASP A 165 -18.70 40.00 -13.65
CA ASP A 165 -18.11 38.68 -13.92
C ASP A 165 -17.27 38.20 -12.74
N LEU A 166 -16.43 39.08 -12.15
CA LEU A 166 -15.64 38.75 -10.96
C LEU A 166 -16.52 38.47 -9.73
N LYS A 167 -17.59 39.23 -9.51
CA LYS A 167 -18.54 38.97 -8.42
C LYS A 167 -19.24 37.63 -8.61
N GLU A 168 -19.62 37.28 -9.82
CA GLU A 168 -20.27 36.01 -10.13
C GLU A 168 -19.31 34.84 -9.94
N ASN A 169 -18.06 34.98 -10.41
CA ASN A 169 -17.01 34.00 -10.17
C ASN A 169 -16.76 33.80 -8.67
N LEU A 170 -16.70 34.89 -7.88
CA LEU A 170 -16.54 34.80 -6.43
C LEU A 170 -17.73 34.10 -5.76
N ARG A 171 -18.96 34.42 -6.15
CA ARG A 171 -20.16 33.71 -5.66
C ARG A 171 -20.13 32.22 -6.00
N ASN A 172 -19.71 31.87 -7.21
CA ASN A 172 -19.60 30.49 -7.64
C ASN A 172 -18.50 29.72 -6.88
N THR A 173 -17.32 30.32 -6.69
CA THR A 173 -16.24 29.67 -5.91
C THR A 173 -16.63 29.51 -4.43
N GLU A 174 -17.25 30.53 -3.83
CA GLU A 174 -17.81 30.46 -2.47
C GLU A 174 -18.84 29.34 -2.35
N ARG A 175 -19.77 29.24 -3.30
CA ARG A 175 -20.80 28.19 -3.34
C ARG A 175 -20.18 26.80 -3.45
N ILE A 176 -19.23 26.61 -4.37
CA ILE A 176 -18.52 25.32 -4.54
C ILE A 176 -17.74 24.97 -3.27
N HIS A 177 -17.08 25.94 -2.65
CA HIS A 177 -16.33 25.73 -1.42
C HIS A 177 -17.26 25.31 -0.26
N GLN A 178 -18.38 26.01 -0.08
CA GLN A 178 -19.40 25.65 0.92
C GLN A 178 -19.99 24.26 0.67
N GLU A 179 -20.26 23.89 -0.58
CA GLU A 179 -20.76 22.56 -0.91
C GLU A 179 -19.71 21.48 -0.64
N THR A 180 -18.44 21.76 -0.95
CA THR A 180 -17.32 20.85 -0.68
C THR A 180 -17.13 20.64 0.82
N LEU A 181 -17.17 21.72 1.61
CA LEU A 181 -17.14 21.66 3.07
C LEU A 181 -18.29 20.81 3.61
N ARG A 182 -19.53 21.06 3.18
CA ARG A 182 -20.70 20.27 3.61
C ARG A 182 -20.55 18.78 3.29
N ARG A 183 -20.01 18.45 2.11
CA ARG A 183 -19.73 17.06 1.71
C ARG A 183 -18.65 16.42 2.58
N LEU A 184 -17.59 17.16 2.93
CA LEU A 184 -16.53 16.68 3.81
C LEU A 184 -17.04 16.48 5.25
N GLU A 185 -17.81 17.43 5.77
CA GLU A 185 -18.45 17.32 7.08
C GLU A 185 -19.38 16.10 7.13
N SER A 186 -20.21 15.90 6.11
CA SER A 186 -21.13 14.75 6.04
C SER A 186 -20.35 13.42 6.05
N ARG A 187 -19.32 13.29 5.21
CA ARG A 187 -18.46 12.10 5.19
C ARG A 187 -17.73 11.87 6.51
N PHE A 188 -17.25 12.94 7.14
CA PHE A 188 -16.60 12.86 8.44
C PHE A 188 -17.57 12.36 9.53
N PHE A 189 -18.82 12.83 9.53
CA PHE A 189 -19.83 12.35 10.47
C PHE A 189 -20.19 10.89 10.23
N GLU A 190 -20.37 10.47 8.97
CA GLU A 190 -20.62 9.08 8.59
C GLU A 190 -19.47 8.16 9.05
N GLU A 191 -18.22 8.56 8.76
CA GLU A 191 -17.03 7.78 9.15
C GLU A 191 -16.87 7.72 10.67
N LYS A 192 -17.15 8.82 11.38
CA LYS A 192 -17.17 8.85 12.84
C LYS A 192 -18.22 7.89 13.40
N GLU A 193 -19.43 7.88 12.86
CA GLU A 193 -20.50 6.98 13.30
C GLU A 193 -20.14 5.50 13.07
N ILE A 194 -19.59 5.16 11.89
CA ILE A 194 -19.10 3.82 11.59
C ILE A 194 -18.00 3.40 12.56
N ASN A 195 -17.05 4.30 12.85
CA ASN A 195 -15.96 4.03 13.77
C ASN A 195 -16.46 3.85 15.22
N ASP A 196 -17.40 4.69 15.67
CA ASP A 196 -18.02 4.55 16.99
C ASP A 196 -18.76 3.20 17.13
N LEU A 197 -19.46 2.75 16.08
CA LEU A 197 -20.09 1.44 16.04
C LEU A 197 -19.06 0.30 16.06
N LEU A 198 -17.97 0.41 15.29
CA LEU A 198 -16.90 -0.58 15.25
C LEU A 198 -16.20 -0.70 16.62
N VAL A 199 -15.92 0.42 17.27
CA VAL A 199 -15.33 0.45 18.62
C VAL A 199 -16.26 -0.23 19.62
N LYS A 200 -17.56 0.07 19.59
CA LYS A 200 -18.56 -0.59 20.45
C LYS A 200 -18.58 -2.11 20.23
N GLU A 201 -18.62 -2.55 18.98
CA GLU A 201 -18.58 -3.97 18.62
C GLU A 201 -17.30 -4.64 19.12
N LYS A 202 -16.14 -4.00 18.93
CA LYS A 202 -14.86 -4.52 19.44
C LYS A 202 -14.83 -4.62 20.96
N ILE A 203 -15.39 -3.65 21.67
CA ILE A 203 -15.52 -3.70 23.14
C ILE A 203 -16.40 -4.87 23.55
N MET A 204 -17.54 -5.08 22.88
CA MET A 204 -18.42 -6.22 23.15
C MET A 204 -17.72 -7.56 22.92
N GLN A 205 -16.99 -7.71 21.81
CA GLN A 205 -16.19 -8.90 21.53
C GLN A 205 -15.14 -9.16 22.62
N LEU A 206 -14.43 -8.12 23.08
CA LEU A 206 -13.44 -8.24 24.15
C LEU A 206 -14.08 -8.62 25.50
N ILE A 207 -15.25 -8.04 25.84
CA ILE A 207 -16.01 -8.41 27.04
C ILE A 207 -16.43 -9.89 26.97
N GLN A 208 -16.92 -10.34 25.82
CA GLN A 208 -17.30 -11.74 25.61
C GLN A 208 -16.10 -12.68 25.76
N GLN A 209 -14.98 -12.38 25.09
CA GLN A 209 -13.75 -13.17 25.21
C GLN A 209 -13.26 -13.21 26.66
N ARG A 210 -13.27 -12.08 27.37
CA ARG A 210 -12.91 -12.02 28.80
C ARG A 210 -13.81 -12.91 29.65
N SER A 211 -15.12 -12.93 29.38
CA SER A 211 -16.06 -13.79 30.11
C SER A 211 -15.81 -15.29 29.86
N GLN A 212 -15.46 -15.66 28.62
CA GLN A 212 -15.09 -17.03 28.26
C GLN A 212 -13.79 -17.45 28.95
N ILE A 213 -12.77 -16.60 28.91
CA ILE A 213 -11.49 -16.83 29.60
C ILE A 213 -11.73 -17.01 31.10
N GLN A 214 -12.53 -16.14 31.74
CA GLN A 214 -12.86 -16.27 33.15
C GLN A 214 -13.58 -17.59 33.47
N THR A 215 -14.50 -18.02 32.60
CA THR A 215 -15.20 -19.30 32.78
C THR A 215 -14.26 -20.49 32.65
N LEU A 216 -13.35 -20.46 31.66
CA LEU A 216 -12.34 -21.50 31.48
C LEU A 216 -11.35 -21.52 32.64
N GLN A 217 -10.88 -20.36 33.11
CA GLN A 217 -10.01 -20.24 34.29
C GLN A 217 -10.65 -20.85 35.53
N LYS A 218 -11.94 -20.59 35.78
CA LYS A 218 -12.69 -21.21 36.89
C LYS A 218 -12.76 -22.73 36.76
N LYS A 219 -12.97 -23.26 35.54
CA LYS A 219 -12.98 -24.71 35.29
C LYS A 219 -11.60 -25.32 35.53
N VAL A 220 -10.54 -24.70 35.03
CA VAL A 220 -9.15 -25.15 35.26
C VAL A 220 -8.85 -25.19 36.76
N LEU A 221 -9.13 -24.12 37.50
CA LEU A 221 -8.96 -24.09 38.95
C LEU A 221 -9.75 -25.19 39.67
N SER A 222 -11.00 -25.45 39.25
CA SER A 222 -11.80 -26.53 39.84
C SER A 222 -11.20 -27.93 39.59
N LEU A 223 -10.68 -28.17 38.38
CA LEU A 223 -10.03 -29.43 38.02
C LEU A 223 -8.69 -29.60 38.74
N GLU A 224 -7.88 -28.55 38.80
CA GLU A 224 -6.62 -28.53 39.56
C GLU A 224 -6.86 -28.82 41.04
N THR A 225 -7.92 -28.23 41.62
CA THR A 225 -8.31 -28.49 43.02
C THR A 225 -8.72 -29.94 43.21
N ALA A 226 -9.57 -30.49 42.33
CA ALA A 226 -10.02 -31.88 42.40
C ALA A 226 -8.85 -32.87 42.22
N LEU A 227 -7.96 -32.61 41.27
CA LEU A 227 -6.75 -33.40 41.07
C LEU A 227 -5.82 -33.33 42.29
N SER A 228 -5.59 -32.14 42.85
CA SER A 228 -4.76 -32.00 44.06
C SER A 228 -5.34 -32.79 45.25
N HIS A 229 -6.66 -32.79 45.43
CA HIS A 229 -7.32 -33.60 46.45
C HIS A 229 -7.10 -35.09 46.20
N MET A 230 -7.34 -35.55 44.97
CA MET A 230 -7.18 -36.96 44.59
C MET A 230 -5.72 -37.43 44.73
N THR A 231 -4.74 -36.62 44.33
CA THR A 231 -3.32 -36.92 44.52
C THR A 231 -2.98 -37.07 46.00
N LYS A 232 -3.45 -36.16 46.86
CA LYS A 232 -3.24 -36.25 48.32
C LYS A 232 -3.89 -37.48 48.94
N GLU A 233 -5.09 -37.85 48.49
CA GLU A 233 -5.77 -39.07 48.93
C GLU A 233 -4.97 -40.31 48.53
N PHE A 234 -4.53 -40.40 47.27
CA PHE A 234 -3.68 -41.50 46.81
C PHE A 234 -2.35 -41.58 47.57
N GLU A 235 -1.67 -40.45 47.81
CA GLU A 235 -0.45 -40.42 48.63
C GLU A 235 -0.72 -40.95 50.04
N SER A 236 -1.84 -40.56 50.65
CA SER A 236 -2.24 -41.06 51.97
C SER A 236 -2.54 -42.56 51.96
N GLU A 237 -3.20 -43.09 50.92
CA GLU A 237 -3.48 -44.52 50.78
C GLU A 237 -2.21 -45.34 50.58
N VAL A 238 -1.29 -44.86 49.74
CA VAL A 238 0.02 -45.48 49.53
C VAL A 238 0.80 -45.56 50.84
N LEU A 239 0.84 -44.47 51.62
CA LEU A 239 1.51 -44.47 52.93
C LEU A 239 0.87 -45.46 53.91
N LYS A 240 -0.46 -45.55 53.95
CA LYS A 240 -1.18 -46.54 54.79
C LYS A 240 -0.86 -47.97 54.36
N LEU A 241 -0.88 -48.26 53.06
CA LEU A 241 -0.57 -49.59 52.53
C LEU A 241 0.89 -49.98 52.79
N GLN A 242 1.82 -49.03 52.60
CA GLN A 242 3.24 -49.24 52.91
C GLN A 242 3.43 -49.52 54.41
N GLN A 243 2.74 -48.80 55.29
CA GLN A 243 2.80 -49.05 56.72
C GLN A 243 2.21 -50.42 57.08
N GLN A 244 1.08 -50.80 56.47
CA GLN A 244 0.45 -52.10 56.70
C GLN A 244 1.35 -53.25 56.27
N THR A 245 1.89 -53.21 55.05
CA THR A 245 2.83 -54.23 54.56
C THR A 245 4.10 -54.32 55.41
N MET A 246 4.61 -53.19 55.93
CA MET A 246 5.73 -53.19 56.88
C MET A 246 5.39 -53.94 58.19
N ILE A 247 4.18 -53.76 58.72
CA ILE A 247 3.70 -54.45 59.92
C ILE A 247 3.54 -55.95 59.65
N GLU A 248 2.91 -56.33 58.54
CA GLU A 248 2.69 -57.73 58.15
C GLU A 248 4.01 -58.46 57.88
N ASN A 249 4.97 -57.82 57.20
CA ASN A 249 6.31 -58.37 57.00
C ASN A 249 7.03 -58.57 58.33
N ARG A 250 6.92 -57.62 59.26
CA ARG A 250 7.51 -57.76 60.60
C ARG A 250 6.87 -58.91 61.38
N ALA A 251 5.54 -59.06 61.30
CA ALA A 251 4.83 -60.17 61.92
C ALA A 251 5.27 -61.53 61.32
N SER A 252 5.34 -61.60 59.98
CA SER A 252 5.82 -62.78 59.26
C SER A 252 7.26 -63.13 59.61
N GLN A 253 8.14 -62.13 59.76
CA GLN A 253 9.52 -62.34 60.19
C GLN A 253 9.60 -62.97 61.59
N VAL A 254 8.80 -62.49 62.54
CA VAL A 254 8.72 -63.07 63.90
C VAL A 254 8.26 -64.53 63.85
N GLU A 255 7.30 -64.86 62.98
CA GLU A 255 6.86 -66.24 62.80
C GLU A 255 7.95 -67.12 62.17
N ILE A 256 8.66 -66.62 61.16
CA ILE A 256 9.81 -67.29 60.55
C ILE A 256 10.87 -67.59 61.61
N ASP A 257 11.23 -66.62 62.46
CA ASP A 257 12.22 -66.79 63.51
C ASP A 257 11.80 -67.88 64.52
N LYS A 258 10.51 -67.90 64.88
CA LYS A 258 9.93 -68.94 65.76
C LYS A 258 10.00 -70.33 65.11
N LEU A 259 9.64 -70.44 63.83
CA LEU A 259 9.70 -71.70 63.08
C LEU A 259 11.14 -72.19 62.91
N GLN A 260 12.09 -71.29 62.64
CA GLN A 260 13.51 -71.62 62.57
C GLN A 260 14.03 -72.15 63.91
N HIS A 261 13.64 -71.54 65.04
CA HIS A 261 14.01 -72.04 66.36
C HIS A 261 13.46 -73.44 66.63
N LEU A 262 12.20 -73.69 66.29
CA LEU A 262 11.58 -75.02 66.40
C LEU A 262 12.29 -76.06 65.54
N LEU A 263 12.64 -75.70 64.30
CA LEU A 263 13.38 -76.57 63.39
C LEU A 263 14.75 -76.93 63.98
N GLN A 264 15.50 -75.94 64.50
CA GLN A 264 16.79 -76.19 65.16
C GLN A 264 16.65 -77.15 66.35
N MET A 265 15.60 -77.01 67.17
CA MET A 265 15.34 -77.92 68.27
C MET A 265 15.02 -79.34 67.77
N LYS A 266 14.21 -79.47 66.72
CA LYS A 266 13.90 -80.77 66.10
C LYS A 266 15.12 -81.42 65.45
N ASP A 267 16.01 -80.65 64.82
CA ASP A 267 17.27 -81.17 64.28
C ASP A 267 18.19 -81.70 65.38
N ARG A 268 18.24 -81.05 66.55
CA ARG A 268 18.99 -81.54 67.72
C ARG A 268 18.43 -82.87 68.23
N GLU A 269 17.11 -82.95 68.41
CA GLU A 269 16.42 -84.20 68.79
C GLU A 269 16.67 -85.31 67.75
N MET A 270 16.51 -85.00 66.47
CA MET A 270 16.75 -85.91 65.36
C MET A 270 18.19 -86.44 65.37
N ASN A 271 19.17 -85.56 65.60
CA ASN A 271 20.57 -85.96 65.71
C ASN A 271 20.84 -86.83 66.95
N HIS A 272 20.17 -86.58 68.07
CA HIS A 272 20.24 -87.44 69.24
C HIS A 272 19.68 -88.84 68.95
N VAL A 273 18.51 -88.92 68.31
CA VAL A 273 17.89 -90.19 67.87
C VAL A 273 18.81 -90.93 66.89
N LYS A 274 19.38 -90.25 65.90
CA LYS A 274 20.34 -90.86 64.95
C LYS A 274 21.57 -91.43 65.67
N LYS A 275 22.11 -90.73 66.67
CA LYS A 275 23.22 -91.23 67.49
C LYS A 275 22.82 -92.47 68.29
N LEU A 276 21.66 -92.44 68.94
CA LEU A 276 21.16 -93.59 69.70
C LEU A 276 20.91 -94.80 68.80
N ALA A 277 20.27 -94.59 67.65
CA ALA A 277 20.04 -95.64 66.65
C ALA A 277 21.36 -96.24 66.13
N LYS A 278 22.38 -95.40 65.91
CA LYS A 278 23.72 -95.86 65.55
C LYS A 278 24.34 -96.71 66.66
N ASN A 279 24.28 -96.27 67.92
CA ASN A 279 24.81 -97.04 69.05
C ASN A 279 24.13 -98.41 69.17
N ILE A 280 22.80 -98.47 69.07
CA ILE A 280 22.05 -99.74 69.10
C ILE A 280 22.48 -100.66 67.95
N LEU A 281 22.70 -100.09 66.76
CA LEU A 281 23.17 -100.86 65.60
C LEU A 281 24.61 -101.38 65.80
N ASP A 282 25.49 -100.57 66.37
CA ASP A 282 26.88 -100.92 66.67
C ASP A 282 26.94 -102.03 67.74
N GLU A 283 26.18 -101.90 68.84
CA GLU A 283 26.04 -102.94 69.87
C GLU A 283 25.48 -104.23 69.27
N ARG A 284 24.42 -104.15 68.44
CA ARG A 284 23.87 -105.31 67.75
C ARG A 284 24.92 -105.96 66.84
N THR A 285 25.70 -105.17 66.12
CA THR A 285 26.76 -105.66 65.24
C THR A 285 27.84 -106.40 66.05
N GLU A 286 28.18 -105.90 67.24
CA GLU A 286 29.11 -106.57 68.15
C GLU A 286 28.57 -107.92 68.62
N VAL A 287 27.30 -107.98 69.03
CA VAL A 287 26.64 -109.23 69.41
C VAL A 287 26.57 -110.20 68.23
N GLU A 288 26.24 -109.72 67.03
CA GLU A 288 26.23 -110.54 65.81
C GLU A 288 27.60 -111.15 65.51
N ARG A 289 28.68 -110.37 65.64
CA ARG A 289 30.06 -110.87 65.51
C ARG A 289 30.37 -111.94 66.56
N PHE A 290 30.02 -111.72 67.82
CA PHE A 290 30.22 -112.70 68.88
C PHE A 290 29.56 -114.05 68.56
N PHE A 291 28.31 -114.05 68.08
CA PHE A 291 27.63 -115.29 67.69
C PHE A 291 28.25 -115.98 66.49
N LEU A 292 28.71 -115.21 65.49
CA LEU A 292 29.41 -115.76 64.33
C LEU A 292 30.73 -116.42 64.75
N ASP A 293 31.48 -115.79 65.64
CA ASP A 293 32.74 -116.33 66.18
C ASP A 293 32.48 -117.58 67.03
N ALA A 294 31.45 -117.58 67.89
CA ALA A 294 31.06 -118.75 68.66
C ALA A 294 30.63 -119.92 67.76
N LEU A 295 29.84 -119.65 66.71
CA LEU A 295 29.48 -120.65 65.70
C LEU A 295 30.70 -121.17 64.95
N HIS A 296 31.67 -120.30 64.64
CA HIS A 296 32.92 -120.71 64.01
C HIS A 296 33.71 -121.65 64.93
N GLN A 297 33.88 -121.29 66.21
CA GLN A 297 34.58 -122.12 67.19
C GLN A 297 33.93 -123.49 67.35
N VAL A 298 32.60 -123.55 67.46
CA VAL A 298 31.89 -124.83 67.55
C VAL A 298 32.06 -125.67 66.29
N LYS A 299 31.99 -125.06 65.09
CA LYS A 299 32.28 -125.77 63.84
C LYS A 299 33.71 -126.32 63.79
N GLN A 300 34.69 -125.57 64.27
CA GLN A 300 36.07 -126.07 64.38
C GLN A 300 36.15 -127.25 65.36
N GLN A 301 35.47 -127.19 66.50
CA GLN A 301 35.42 -128.31 67.44
C GLN A 301 34.69 -129.54 66.89
N ILE A 302 33.66 -129.37 66.05
CA ILE A 302 33.05 -130.47 65.28
C ILE A 302 34.10 -131.10 64.36
N LEU A 303 34.87 -130.31 63.61
CA LEU A 303 35.90 -130.86 62.72
C LEU A 303 36.99 -131.63 63.50
N VAL A 304 37.47 -131.06 64.61
CA VAL A 304 38.47 -131.71 65.48
C VAL A 304 37.92 -132.99 66.10
N SER A 305 36.72 -132.96 66.67
CA SER A 305 36.08 -134.13 67.28
C SER A 305 35.78 -135.23 66.25
N ARG A 306 35.28 -134.89 65.06
CA ARG A 306 35.08 -135.84 63.95
C ARG A 306 36.40 -136.48 63.52
N LYS A 307 37.49 -135.70 63.40
CA LYS A 307 38.83 -136.22 63.08
C LYS A 307 39.36 -137.14 64.18
N HIS A 308 39.21 -136.74 65.44
CA HIS A 308 39.63 -137.52 66.59
C HIS A 308 38.86 -138.85 66.69
N TYR A 309 37.53 -138.81 66.51
CA TYR A 309 36.70 -140.01 66.48
C TYR A 309 37.12 -140.97 65.35
N LYS A 310 37.40 -140.45 64.15
CA LYS A 310 37.92 -141.25 63.04
C LYS A 310 39.25 -141.93 63.39
N GLN A 311 40.17 -141.20 64.03
CA GLN A 311 41.46 -141.75 64.47
C GLN A 311 41.31 -142.81 65.57
N ILE A 312 40.48 -142.56 66.59
CA ILE A 312 40.18 -143.53 67.66
C ILE A 312 39.52 -144.78 67.09
N ALA A 313 38.50 -144.63 66.24
CA ALA A 313 37.83 -145.76 65.61
C ALA A 313 38.80 -146.59 64.74
N GLN A 314 39.74 -145.93 64.05
CA GLN A 314 40.78 -146.60 63.27
C GLN A 314 41.78 -147.33 64.16
N ALA A 315 42.24 -146.71 65.25
CA ALA A 315 43.12 -147.32 66.22
C ALA A 315 42.46 -148.53 66.90
N ALA A 316 41.19 -148.41 67.30
CA ALA A 316 40.41 -149.49 67.90
C ALA A 316 40.19 -150.66 66.93
N PHE A 317 39.89 -150.37 65.67
CA PHE A 317 39.79 -151.40 64.62
C PHE A 317 41.13 -152.10 64.39
N ASN A 318 42.23 -151.36 64.25
CA ASN A 318 43.57 -151.90 64.05
C ASN A 318 44.04 -152.74 65.25
N LEU A 319 43.75 -152.29 66.48
CA LEU A 319 44.07 -153.03 67.70
C LEU A 319 43.31 -154.37 67.72
N LYS A 320 42.02 -154.35 67.40
CA LYS A 320 41.18 -155.55 67.31
C LYS A 320 41.64 -156.48 66.18
N MET A 321 42.10 -155.92 65.07
CA MET A 321 42.73 -156.67 63.98
C MET A 321 44.02 -157.38 64.42
N ARG A 322 44.93 -156.68 65.11
CA ARG A 322 46.17 -157.30 65.63
C ARG A 322 45.87 -158.37 66.68
N ALA A 323 44.90 -158.13 67.58
CA ALA A 323 44.49 -159.12 68.57
C ALA A 323 43.92 -160.39 67.92
N ALA A 324 43.19 -160.24 66.81
CA ALA A 324 42.70 -161.36 66.01
C ALA A 324 43.80 -162.11 65.28
N CYS A 325 44.80 -161.42 64.69
CA CYS A 325 45.97 -162.08 64.08
C CYS A 325 46.81 -162.87 65.10
N ALA A 326 46.87 -162.45 66.36
CA ALA A 326 47.54 -163.17 67.44
C ALA A 326 46.71 -164.34 68.02
N GLY A 327 45.55 -164.66 67.42
CA GLY A 327 44.70 -165.80 67.79
C GLY A 327 43.86 -165.63 69.06
N ARG A 328 43.80 -164.42 69.65
CA ARG A 328 43.09 -164.17 70.92
C ARG A 328 41.61 -163.83 70.76
N THR A 329 41.17 -163.38 69.58
CA THR A 329 39.79 -162.97 69.29
C THR A 329 39.44 -163.22 67.82
N GLU A 330 38.16 -163.26 67.46
CA GLU A 330 37.73 -163.34 66.06
C GLU A 330 38.08 -162.08 65.24
N TYR A 331 38.31 -162.26 63.94
CA TYR A 331 38.60 -161.16 63.01
C TYR A 331 37.41 -160.18 62.94
N PRO A 332 37.63 -158.87 63.18
CA PRO A 332 36.56 -157.88 63.12
C PRO A 332 36.04 -157.70 61.68
N LYS A 333 34.72 -157.50 61.54
CA LYS A 333 34.06 -157.15 60.26
C LYS A 333 34.72 -155.92 59.64
N ILE A 334 35.08 -155.99 58.35
CA ILE A 334 35.77 -154.92 57.61
C ILE A 334 35.05 -153.59 57.82
N ARG A 335 35.76 -152.61 58.34
CA ARG A 335 35.26 -151.25 58.58
C ARG A 335 36.06 -150.28 57.71
N THR A 336 35.35 -149.45 56.95
CA THR A 336 35.95 -148.53 55.98
C THR A 336 36.13 -147.13 56.57
N PHE A 337 37.27 -146.51 56.25
CA PHE A 337 37.65 -145.17 56.72
C PHE A 337 37.87 -144.18 55.55
N ASP A 338 37.82 -144.66 54.32
CA ASP A 338 38.07 -143.95 53.06
C ASP A 338 36.83 -143.24 52.51
N GLY A 339 35.65 -143.48 53.08
CA GLY A 339 34.43 -142.72 52.78
C GLY A 339 33.81 -142.99 51.41
N ARG A 340 33.98 -144.20 50.87
CA ARG A 340 33.29 -144.61 49.63
C ARG A 340 31.80 -144.87 49.85
N GLU A 341 30.99 -144.37 48.91
CA GLU A 341 29.52 -144.28 49.02
C GLU A 341 28.77 -145.62 49.11
N HIS A 342 29.37 -146.72 48.66
CA HIS A 342 28.74 -148.05 48.64
C HIS A 342 29.19 -148.97 49.78
N SER A 343 29.78 -148.41 50.84
CA SER A 343 30.24 -149.19 51.99
C SER A 343 29.13 -149.37 53.04
N THR A 344 28.79 -150.63 53.34
CA THR A 344 27.73 -151.01 54.29
C THR A 344 28.12 -150.80 55.77
N ASN A 345 29.40 -150.56 56.08
CA ASN A 345 29.89 -150.37 57.46
C ASN A 345 31.07 -149.36 57.49
N SER A 346 30.73 -148.08 57.46
CA SER A 346 31.70 -146.97 57.42
C SER A 346 31.65 -146.10 58.68
N VAL A 347 32.80 -145.63 59.16
CA VAL A 347 32.87 -144.63 60.25
C VAL A 347 32.15 -143.33 59.91
N ASN A 348 32.07 -142.97 58.62
CA ASN A 348 31.33 -141.79 58.20
C ASN A 348 29.82 -141.92 58.48
N GLN A 349 29.28 -143.14 58.51
CA GLN A 349 27.88 -143.37 58.84
C GLN A 349 27.59 -143.10 60.33
N ASP A 350 28.54 -143.35 61.23
CA ASP A 350 28.45 -142.96 62.64
C ASP A 350 28.47 -141.43 62.81
N LEU A 351 29.34 -140.74 62.06
CA LEU A 351 29.43 -139.27 62.10
C LEU A 351 28.16 -138.60 61.56
N LEU A 352 27.56 -139.16 60.50
CA LEU A 352 26.24 -138.75 60.01
C LEU A 352 25.12 -139.09 61.01
N GLY A 353 25.29 -140.18 61.76
CA GLY A 353 24.46 -140.50 62.92
C GLY A 353 24.46 -139.34 63.92
N ALA A 354 25.64 -138.91 64.40
CA ALA A 354 25.76 -137.81 65.36
C ALA A 354 25.09 -136.50 64.89
N GLU A 355 25.04 -136.24 63.59
CA GLU A 355 24.38 -135.07 63.00
C GLU A 355 22.84 -135.18 62.96
N LYS A 356 22.31 -136.42 62.87
CA LYS A 356 20.88 -136.75 62.84
C LYS A 356 20.25 -136.99 64.22
N TRP A 357 21.02 -137.00 65.31
CA TRP A 357 20.47 -137.16 66.67
C TRP A 357 19.69 -135.91 67.08
N THR A 358 18.36 -135.98 66.96
CA THR A 358 17.43 -134.85 67.13
C THR A 358 16.52 -134.97 68.35
N HIS A 359 16.66 -136.01 69.20
CA HIS A 359 15.79 -136.19 70.37
C HIS A 359 16.60 -136.57 71.62
N ILE A 360 16.65 -135.66 72.60
CA ILE A 360 17.00 -135.96 73.98
C ILE A 360 15.77 -135.60 74.83
N GLU A 361 15.19 -136.57 75.53
CA GLU A 361 14.18 -136.31 76.56
C GLU A 361 14.89 -136.05 77.89
N GLY A 362 14.72 -134.85 78.45
CA GLY A 362 15.28 -134.48 79.77
C GLY A 362 15.81 -133.05 79.84
N ASN A 363 16.06 -132.56 81.06
CA ASN A 363 16.71 -131.28 81.31
C ASN A 363 18.23 -131.47 81.07
N VAL A 364 18.70 -131.14 79.87
CA VAL A 364 20.10 -131.36 79.44
C VAL A 364 20.93 -130.08 79.69
N ASP A 365 22.06 -130.20 80.38
CA ASP A 365 22.98 -129.07 80.57
C ASP A 365 23.83 -128.82 79.30
N ILE A 366 24.31 -127.58 79.08
CA ILE A 366 25.11 -127.21 77.91
C ILE A 366 26.38 -128.08 77.82
N GLY A 367 26.93 -128.51 78.96
CA GLY A 367 28.06 -129.44 79.00
C GLY A 367 27.81 -130.75 78.25
N ASP A 368 26.60 -131.30 78.37
CA ASP A 368 26.22 -132.65 77.93
C ASP A 368 25.85 -132.75 76.44
N LEU A 369 25.72 -131.59 75.76
CA LEU A 369 25.43 -131.53 74.34
C LEU A 369 26.65 -131.89 73.49
N THR A 370 26.44 -132.70 72.44
CA THR A 370 27.47 -132.93 71.41
C THR A 370 27.78 -131.62 70.69
N TRP A 371 28.98 -131.51 70.10
CA TRP A 371 29.36 -130.28 69.38
C TRP A 371 28.39 -129.95 68.24
N GLU A 372 27.84 -130.96 67.55
CA GLU A 372 26.78 -130.83 66.55
C GLU A 372 25.49 -130.23 67.12
N GLN A 373 25.13 -130.54 68.36
CA GLN A 373 23.95 -129.98 69.03
C GLN A 373 24.21 -128.55 69.51
N LYS A 374 25.40 -128.26 70.04
CA LYS A 374 25.83 -126.90 70.39
C LYS A 374 25.78 -125.97 69.18
N GLU A 375 26.12 -126.47 67.99
CA GLU A 375 26.02 -125.71 66.73
C GLU A 375 24.58 -125.37 66.38
N LYS A 376 23.65 -126.34 66.47
CA LYS A 376 22.23 -126.12 66.23
C LYS A 376 21.62 -125.14 67.23
N VAL A 377 21.99 -125.22 68.52
CA VAL A 377 21.53 -124.29 69.56
C VAL A 377 22.04 -122.87 69.30
N LEU A 378 23.33 -122.68 69.01
CA LEU A 378 23.87 -121.36 68.66
C LEU A 378 23.24 -120.80 67.38
N ARG A 379 23.00 -121.65 66.38
CA ARG A 379 22.34 -121.24 65.12
C ARG A 379 20.89 -120.82 65.36
N LEU A 380 20.19 -121.53 66.25
CA LEU A 380 18.84 -121.17 66.69
C LEU A 380 18.83 -119.87 67.52
N LEU A 381 19.81 -119.67 68.42
CA LEU A 381 19.93 -118.46 69.22
C LEU A 381 20.20 -117.24 68.33
N PHE A 382 21.10 -117.37 67.36
CA PHE A 382 21.39 -116.33 66.37
C PHE A 382 20.16 -116.02 65.50
N ALA A 383 19.40 -117.04 65.08
CA ALA A 383 18.14 -116.84 64.35
C ALA A 383 17.05 -116.17 65.23
N LYS A 384 17.01 -116.50 66.53
CA LYS A 384 16.10 -115.88 67.49
C LYS A 384 16.44 -114.41 67.75
N MET A 385 17.73 -114.09 67.87
CA MET A 385 18.22 -112.71 67.99
C MET A 385 17.91 -111.87 66.74
N ASN A 386 18.03 -112.45 65.56
CA ASN A 386 17.70 -111.79 64.30
C ASN A 386 16.18 -111.74 63.99
N GLY A 387 15.32 -112.13 64.94
CA GLY A 387 13.87 -111.99 64.81
C GLY A 387 13.19 -112.96 63.84
N CYS A 388 13.84 -114.07 63.46
CA CYS A 388 13.28 -115.06 62.53
C CYS A 388 12.34 -116.09 63.20
N ALA A 389 12.20 -116.09 64.54
CA ALA A 389 11.27 -116.96 65.25
C ALA A 389 10.11 -116.13 65.84
N SER A 390 8.89 -116.33 65.30
CA SER A 390 7.60 -115.71 65.67
C SER A 390 7.34 -114.25 65.21
N ARG A 391 7.17 -114.06 63.90
CA ARG A 391 6.48 -112.88 63.35
C ARG A 391 4.97 -113.05 63.58
N LYS A 392 4.44 -112.55 64.70
CA LYS A 392 3.02 -112.21 64.81
C LYS A 392 2.80 -110.88 64.08
N TYR A 393 1.96 -110.89 63.06
CA TYR A 393 1.45 -109.72 62.37
C TYR A 393 0.94 -108.70 63.40
N ASN A 394 1.46 -107.48 63.36
CA ASN A 394 0.76 -106.31 63.90
C ASN A 394 0.98 -105.13 62.96
N GLN A 395 -0.14 -104.52 62.60
CA GLN A 395 -0.32 -103.44 61.66
C GLN A 395 0.17 -102.10 62.22
N SER A 396 0.20 -101.09 61.34
CA SER A 396 0.39 -99.64 61.60
C SER A 396 1.87 -99.21 61.56
N SER A 397 2.30 -98.21 60.78
CA SER A 397 1.59 -97.09 60.16
C SER A 397 2.44 -96.53 59.02
N ARG A 398 1.83 -96.38 57.83
CA ARG A 398 2.31 -95.57 56.71
C ARG A 398 2.05 -94.09 57.06
N PRO A 399 3.00 -93.15 56.88
CA PRO A 399 2.71 -91.73 57.06
C PRO A 399 1.74 -91.25 55.95
N PRO A 400 0.80 -90.34 56.25
CA PRO A 400 -0.15 -89.84 55.27
C PRO A 400 0.54 -88.90 54.29
N VAL A 401 0.35 -89.19 53.00
CA VAL A 401 0.49 -88.21 51.92
C VAL A 401 -0.77 -87.34 51.94
N PRO A 402 -0.71 -86.01 51.91
CA PRO A 402 -1.91 -85.18 51.85
C PRO A 402 -2.64 -85.38 50.52
N ASP A 403 -3.95 -85.65 50.63
CA ASP A 403 -4.89 -85.69 49.51
C ASP A 403 -5.04 -84.31 48.86
N TYR A 404 -4.63 -84.26 47.60
CA TYR A 404 -5.36 -83.73 46.45
C TYR A 404 -6.79 -83.22 46.72
N VAL A 405 -7.05 -81.97 46.34
CA VAL A 405 -8.36 -81.60 45.76
C VAL A 405 -8.12 -81.25 44.30
N VAL A 406 -8.65 -82.08 43.42
CA VAL A 406 -9.01 -81.67 42.06
C VAL A 406 -10.51 -81.68 41.94
N SER A 407 -10.99 -80.70 41.18
CA SER A 407 -12.04 -80.92 40.20
C SER A 407 -11.55 -80.16 38.95
N ASP A 408 -11.23 -80.81 37.83
CA ASP A 408 -12.14 -81.48 36.88
C ASP A 408 -13.02 -80.41 36.20
N SER A 409 -13.19 -80.30 34.89
CA SER A 409 -12.64 -80.90 33.67
C SER A 409 -13.12 -80.01 32.51
N GLY A 410 -12.56 -80.20 31.31
CA GLY A 410 -13.38 -80.15 30.10
C GLY A 410 -13.57 -78.79 29.45
N GLU A 411 -12.76 -78.56 28.43
CA GLU A 411 -13.15 -77.78 27.26
C GLU A 411 -14.49 -78.30 26.69
N THR A 412 -15.46 -77.42 26.44
CA THR A 412 -16.03 -77.10 25.10
C THR A 412 -17.42 -76.45 25.20
N LYS A 413 -17.50 -75.27 24.56
CA LYS A 413 -18.61 -74.68 23.78
C LYS A 413 -20.05 -74.60 24.33
N GLU A 414 -20.47 -73.32 24.34
CA GLU A 414 -21.71 -72.75 23.76
C GLU A 414 -23.07 -72.76 24.51
N PHE A 415 -23.70 -71.57 24.44
CA PHE A 415 -25.11 -71.20 24.72
C PHE A 415 -25.63 -71.47 26.14
N GLY A 416 -26.41 -70.62 26.81
CA GLY A 416 -27.20 -69.43 26.54
C GLY A 416 -28.08 -69.30 27.80
N ASP A 417 -28.00 -68.19 28.52
CA ASP A 417 -28.98 -67.10 28.54
C ASP A 417 -30.02 -67.23 29.66
N GLU A 418 -30.56 -66.06 30.03
CA GLU A 418 -31.67 -65.74 30.93
C GLU A 418 -31.38 -65.46 32.42
N SER A 419 -32.02 -64.49 33.07
CA SER A 419 -32.71 -63.25 32.69
C SER A 419 -33.32 -62.68 33.99
N LYS A 420 -33.26 -61.35 34.17
CA LYS A 420 -34.25 -60.45 34.81
C LYS A 420 -33.55 -59.15 35.26
N LEU A 421 -33.62 -58.08 34.47
CA LEU A 421 -34.75 -57.11 34.31
C LEU A 421 -34.80 -56.13 35.50
N GLN A 422 -34.92 -54.81 35.36
CA GLN A 422 -35.45 -53.96 34.27
C GLN A 422 -35.12 -52.50 34.66
N GLY A 423 -34.85 -51.54 33.78
CA GLY A 423 -34.78 -51.54 32.34
C GLY A 423 -34.48 -50.15 31.75
N GLN A 424 -34.43 -50.15 30.40
CA GLN A 424 -34.75 -49.06 29.45
C GLN A 424 -33.83 -47.81 29.43
N THR A 425 -33.35 -47.25 28.31
CA THR A 425 -33.60 -47.46 26.87
C THR A 425 -32.69 -46.51 26.04
N PHE A 426 -31.99 -47.05 25.00
CA PHE A 426 -31.67 -46.53 23.63
C PHE A 426 -30.90 -45.18 23.45
N ILE A 427 -30.07 -44.89 22.41
CA ILE A 427 -29.93 -45.35 21.00
C ILE A 427 -28.51 -45.02 20.44
N THR A 428 -27.95 -45.83 19.52
CA THR A 428 -27.23 -45.42 18.27
C THR A 428 -26.66 -46.63 17.50
N GLN A 429 -27.36 -46.98 16.42
CA GLN A 429 -26.86 -47.41 15.10
C GLN A 429 -26.63 -46.11 14.29
N GLN A 430 -25.83 -45.94 13.23
CA GLN A 430 -25.28 -46.78 12.16
C GLN A 430 -24.23 -45.95 11.36
N VAL A 431 -23.37 -46.63 10.60
CA VAL A 431 -22.55 -46.20 9.44
C VAL A 431 -23.28 -46.69 8.16
N PRO A 432 -22.96 -46.40 6.86
CA PRO A 432 -22.13 -45.40 6.15
C PRO A 432 -22.85 -44.67 4.97
N ILE A 433 -22.30 -43.56 4.43
CA ILE A 433 -22.28 -43.28 2.97
C ILE A 433 -21.02 -42.47 2.61
N SER A 434 -20.31 -42.89 1.56
CA SER A 434 -19.24 -42.15 0.86
C SER A 434 -19.80 -40.95 0.08
N ASP A 435 -19.06 -39.83 -0.02
CA ASP A 435 -18.74 -39.23 -1.33
C ASP A 435 -17.74 -38.05 -1.28
N SER A 436 -17.02 -37.96 -2.40
CA SER A 436 -16.31 -36.84 -3.03
C SER A 436 -15.22 -36.05 -2.27
N SER A 437 -13.98 -36.33 -2.70
CA SER A 437 -12.99 -35.37 -3.20
C SER A 437 -13.35 -33.88 -3.10
N ASP A 438 -12.57 -33.12 -2.33
CA ASP A 438 -11.96 -31.90 -2.87
C ASP A 438 -10.72 -31.44 -2.10
N LYS A 439 -9.69 -31.15 -2.88
CA LYS A 439 -8.41 -30.55 -2.47
C LYS A 439 -8.65 -29.09 -2.07
N VAL A 440 -8.12 -28.64 -0.94
CA VAL A 440 -7.79 -27.22 -0.76
C VAL A 440 -6.42 -27.07 -0.08
N VAL A 441 -5.53 -26.45 -0.85
CA VAL A 441 -4.17 -26.03 -0.56
C VAL A 441 -4.20 -24.69 0.19
N LEU A 442 -3.30 -24.51 1.16
CA LEU A 442 -3.06 -23.25 1.89
C LEU A 442 -2.47 -22.16 0.97
N PRO A 443 -2.76 -20.87 1.18
CA PRO A 443 -2.30 -19.78 0.31
C PRO A 443 -0.89 -19.31 0.65
N THR A 444 -0.02 -19.27 -0.36
CA THR A 444 1.31 -18.63 -0.30
C THR A 444 1.22 -17.19 -0.78
N ILE A 445 1.85 -16.30 -0.01
CA ILE A 445 2.03 -14.85 -0.18
C ILE A 445 2.70 -14.53 -1.54
N PRO A 446 2.25 -13.51 -2.31
CA PRO A 446 2.89 -13.11 -3.55
C PRO A 446 4.13 -12.24 -3.29
N LYS A 447 5.27 -12.64 -3.88
CA LYS A 447 6.45 -11.78 -4.08
C LYS A 447 6.20 -10.87 -5.28
N GLY A 448 6.34 -9.56 -5.08
CA GLY A 448 6.32 -8.55 -6.14
C GLY A 448 7.54 -8.67 -7.05
N SER A 449 7.28 -8.61 -8.36
CA SER A 449 8.28 -8.50 -9.41
C SER A 449 8.82 -7.08 -9.50
N GLN A 450 10.14 -6.96 -9.57
CA GLN A 450 10.84 -5.78 -10.08
C GLN A 450 10.68 -5.73 -11.61
N GLU A 451 10.16 -4.64 -12.12
CA GLU A 451 10.45 -4.17 -13.48
C GLU A 451 11.23 -2.86 -13.34
N SER A 452 12.47 -2.92 -13.81
CA SER A 452 13.28 -1.77 -14.20
C SER A 452 12.91 -1.41 -15.63
N ASP A 453 12.54 -0.15 -15.88
CA ASP A 453 12.86 0.46 -17.16
C ASP A 453 13.12 1.96 -17.01
N THR A 454 14.26 2.33 -17.55
CA THR A 454 14.91 3.63 -17.53
C THR A 454 14.36 4.58 -18.59
N VAL A 455 14.30 5.84 -18.19
CA VAL A 455 14.11 7.08 -18.96
C VAL A 455 14.93 7.13 -20.26
N THR A 456 14.33 7.56 -21.38
CA THR A 456 14.95 8.55 -22.30
C THR A 456 13.89 9.30 -23.13
N PHE A 457 14.15 10.62 -23.25
CA PHE A 457 13.49 11.71 -23.99
C PHE A 457 12.33 12.45 -23.32
#